data_AF-A0A9P8BQY3-F1
#
_entry.id   AF-A0A9P8BQY3-F1
#
_cell.length_a   1.000
_cell.length_b   1.000
_cell.length_c   1.000
_cell.angle_alpha   90.00
_cell.angle_beta   90.00
_cell.angle_gamma   90.00
#
_symmetry.space_group_name_H-M   'P 1'
#
loop_
_entity.id
_entity.type
_entity.pdbx_description
1 polymer ?
#
loop_
_entity_poly.entity_id
_entity_poly.type
_entity_poly.pdbx_seq_one_letter_code
_entity_poly.pdbx_strand_id
1 'polypeptide(L)'
;MAATSTPFSRPITDSSTGTLGRKRTIGLGDLQWMSADRGIVHSEMSAKSQICTHGLQMWINLPKEHKMCEPQHQELLDGQIPRARPQDGVVVKVIPGVSHGVKSQIYTNTDNIS
;
A
#
# COMPACT_ATOMS: atom_id res chain seq x y z
N MET A 1 3.70 2.27 -12.07
CA MET A 1 3.21 1.01 -11.44
C MET A 1 2.90 1.34 -10.00
N ALA A 2 1.82 0.82 -9.43
CA ALA A 2 1.54 0.97 -8.01
C ALA A 2 1.99 -0.28 -7.24
N ALA A 3 2.71 -0.09 -6.12
CA ALA A 3 3.06 -1.15 -5.18
C ALA A 3 2.30 -0.93 -3.87
N THR A 4 1.77 -2.01 -3.30
CA THR A 4 1.18 -1.99 -1.95
C THR A 4 1.95 -2.91 -1.03
N SER A 5 2.26 -2.49 0.19
CA SER A 5 2.89 -3.33 1.23
C SER A 5 2.06 -3.31 2.51
N THR A 6 1.61 -4.49 2.97
CA THR A 6 0.88 -4.65 4.24
C THR A 6 1.53 -5.74 5.09
N PRO A 7 2.28 -5.41 6.15
CA PRO A 7 2.85 -6.39 7.05
C PRO A 7 1.77 -7.00 7.95
N PHE A 8 1.80 -8.31 8.16
CA PHE A 8 0.87 -9.03 9.02
C PHE A 8 1.49 -9.45 10.36
N SER A 9 2.82 -9.59 10.43
CA SER A 9 3.49 -10.12 11.64
C SER A 9 4.51 -9.17 12.29
N ARG A 10 5.22 -8.34 11.51
CA ARG A 10 6.20 -7.37 12.03
C ARG A 10 6.25 -6.11 11.18
N PRO A 11 6.68 -4.96 11.72
CA PRO A 11 6.85 -3.76 10.94
C PRO A 11 7.98 -3.88 9.91
N ILE A 12 7.81 -3.23 8.76
CA ILE A 12 8.83 -3.09 7.71
C ILE A 12 9.31 -1.65 7.70
N THR A 13 10.61 -1.42 7.54
CA THR A 13 11.14 -0.07 7.30
C THR A 13 11.34 0.11 5.81
N ASP A 14 10.59 1.03 5.20
CA ASP A 14 10.81 1.46 3.83
C ASP A 14 11.68 2.72 3.82
N SER A 15 12.58 2.78 2.85
CA SER A 15 13.49 3.89 2.65
C SER A 15 13.68 4.17 1.17
N SER A 16 13.31 5.37 0.71
CA SER A 16 13.52 5.82 -0.66
C SER A 16 14.58 6.92 -0.72
N THR A 17 15.32 6.97 -1.83
CA THR A 17 16.31 8.02 -2.13
C THR A 17 15.93 8.73 -3.43
N GLY A 18 16.12 10.05 -3.48
CA GLY A 18 15.70 10.92 -4.60
C GLY A 18 14.92 12.15 -4.12
N THR A 19 14.24 12.86 -5.04
CA THR A 19 13.45 14.07 -4.75
C THR A 19 12.31 13.87 -3.73
N LEU A 20 11.91 12.63 -3.47
CA LEU A 20 10.90 12.24 -2.49
C LEU A 20 11.47 11.36 -1.37
N GLY A 21 12.78 11.43 -1.12
CA GLY A 21 13.45 10.56 -0.16
C GLY A 21 12.76 10.54 1.20
N ARG A 22 12.26 9.37 1.59
CA ARG A 22 11.49 9.16 2.82
C ARG A 22 11.98 7.89 3.49
N LYS A 23 12.06 7.91 4.83
CA LYS A 23 12.27 6.73 5.65
C LYS A 23 11.08 6.58 6.58
N ARG A 24 10.43 5.43 6.55
CA ARG A 24 9.24 5.18 7.38
C ARG A 24 9.14 3.74 7.82
N THR A 25 8.50 3.53 8.96
CA THR A 25 8.13 2.20 9.44
C THR A 25 6.66 1.96 9.16
N ILE A 26 6.35 0.88 8.43
CA ILE A 26 5.01 0.39 8.13
C ILE A 26 4.66 -0.62 9.23
N GLY A 27 3.65 -0.33 10.05
CA GLY A 27 3.20 -1.17 11.15
C GLY A 27 2.38 -2.37 10.69
N LEU A 28 1.98 -3.22 11.66
CA LEU A 28 1.15 -4.38 11.37
C LEU A 28 -0.24 -3.92 10.92
N GLY A 29 -0.70 -4.46 9.79
CA GLY A 29 -2.00 -4.15 9.21
C GLY A 29 -2.07 -2.80 8.50
N ASP A 30 -1.03 -1.96 8.63
CA ASP A 30 -0.90 -0.71 7.90
C ASP A 30 -0.75 -0.97 6.40
N LEU A 31 -1.08 0.05 5.63
CA LEU A 31 -0.99 0.07 4.19
C LEU A 31 -0.02 1.16 3.75
N GLN A 32 0.98 0.77 2.95
CA GLN A 32 1.70 1.69 2.10
C GLN A 32 1.25 1.48 0.65
N TRP A 33 0.85 2.55 -0.03
CA TRP A 33 0.50 2.56 -1.45
C TRP A 33 1.40 3.56 -2.19
N MET A 34 2.24 3.05 -3.09
CA MET A 34 3.27 3.83 -3.78
C MET A 34 3.08 3.76 -5.29
N SER A 35 3.01 4.90 -5.97
CA SER A 35 3.06 4.98 -7.44
C SER A 35 4.48 5.34 -7.87
N ALA A 36 5.15 4.40 -8.53
CA ALA A 36 6.55 4.54 -8.94
C ALA A 36 6.77 5.38 -10.20
N ASP A 37 5.76 5.48 -11.07
CA ASP A 37 5.70 6.31 -12.29
C ASP A 37 7.02 6.44 -13.06
N ARG A 38 7.58 7.65 -13.17
CA ARG A 38 8.83 7.94 -13.89
C ARG A 38 10.10 7.34 -13.24
N GLY A 39 9.96 6.71 -12.07
CA GLY A 39 11.01 5.97 -11.36
C GLY A 39 11.07 6.32 -9.87
N ILE A 40 11.21 5.29 -9.03
CA ILE A 40 11.59 5.39 -7.60
C ILE A 40 12.73 4.40 -7.35
N VAL A 41 13.74 4.83 -6.59
CA VAL A 41 14.72 3.93 -5.96
C VAL A 41 14.37 3.84 -4.48
N HIS A 42 14.05 2.64 -4.01
CA HIS A 42 13.73 2.39 -2.60
C HIS A 42 14.26 1.03 -2.11
N SER A 43 14.29 0.87 -0.80
CA SER A 43 14.71 -0.32 -0.08
C SER A 43 13.75 -0.56 1.08
N GLU A 44 13.07 -1.70 1.04
CA GLU A 44 12.23 -2.20 2.12
C GLU A 44 13.01 -3.23 2.93
N MET A 45 13.23 -2.94 4.21
CA MET A 45 14.03 -3.76 5.10
C MET A 45 13.21 -4.19 6.32
N SER A 46 13.10 -5.49 6.53
CA SER A 46 12.54 -6.05 7.76
C SER A 46 13.41 -5.71 8.96
N ALA A 47 12.81 -5.56 10.14
CA ALA A 47 13.57 -5.43 11.37
C ALA A 47 14.54 -6.62 11.55
N LYS A 48 15.79 -6.36 11.98
CA LYS A 48 16.79 -7.42 12.24
C LYS A 48 16.28 -8.36 13.35
N SER A 49 15.79 -9.53 12.95
CA SER A 49 15.16 -10.53 13.82
C SER A 49 15.37 -11.92 13.23
N GLN A 50 15.42 -12.94 14.08
CA GLN A 50 15.44 -14.36 13.66
C GLN A 50 14.06 -14.86 13.17
N ILE A 51 13.02 -14.02 13.21
CA ILE A 51 11.65 -14.37 12.84
C ILE A 51 11.29 -13.72 11.50
N CYS A 52 10.71 -14.52 10.60
CA CYS A 52 10.28 -14.06 9.28
C CYS A 52 9.19 -12.98 9.34
N THR A 53 9.28 -12.01 8.43
CA THR A 53 8.21 -11.02 8.22
C THR A 53 7.20 -11.61 7.24
N HIS A 54 5.92 -11.57 7.59
CA HIS A 54 4.83 -11.90 6.69
C HIS A 54 4.18 -10.60 6.25
N GLY A 55 3.97 -10.46 4.94
CA GLY A 55 3.29 -9.32 4.35
C GLY A 55 2.83 -9.66 2.94
N LEU A 56 2.01 -8.79 2.37
CA LEU A 56 1.59 -8.89 0.97
C LEU A 56 2.18 -7.71 0.21
N GLN A 57 2.84 -8.02 -0.92
CA GLN A 57 3.22 -7.02 -1.91
C GLN A 57 2.49 -7.28 -3.22
N MET A 58 1.76 -6.28 -3.74
CA MET A 58 1.08 -6.39 -5.04
C MET A 58 1.51 -5.26 -5.95
N TRP A 59 1.69 -5.58 -7.22
CA TRP A 59 2.09 -4.63 -8.26
C TRP A 59 0.97 -4.44 -9.27
N ILE A 60 0.49 -3.21 -9.43
CA ILE A 60 -0.63 -2.86 -10.30
C ILE A 60 -0.10 -1.98 -11.43
N ASN A 61 -0.33 -2.40 -12.68
CA ASN A 61 0.09 -1.62 -13.84
C ASN A 61 -0.75 -0.34 -13.96
N LEU A 62 -0.11 0.75 -14.38
CA LEU A 62 -0.79 2.03 -14.60
C LEU A 62 -1.09 2.23 -16.09
N PRO A 63 -2.15 2.97 -16.44
CA PRO A 63 -2.42 3.38 -17.82
C PRO A 63 -1.22 4.15 -18.38
N LYS A 64 -1.01 4.07 -19.70
CA LYS A 64 0.16 4.67 -20.37
C LYS A 64 0.33 6.16 -20.05
N GLU A 65 -0.77 6.88 -19.95
CA GLU A 65 -0.83 8.33 -19.68
C GLU A 65 -0.26 8.69 -18.30
N HIS A 66 -0.37 7.79 -17.31
CA HIS A 66 0.10 8.03 -15.94
C HIS A 66 1.50 7.47 -15.66
N LYS A 67 2.15 6.83 -16.64
CA LYS A 67 3.49 6.23 -16.43
C LYS A 67 4.62 7.25 -16.27
N MET A 68 4.37 8.53 -16.56
CA MET A 68 5.36 9.61 -16.47
C MET A 68 5.01 10.66 -15.41
N CYS A 69 4.01 10.41 -14.57
CA CYS A 69 3.66 11.30 -13.47
C CYS A 69 4.77 11.37 -12.41
N GLU A 70 4.69 12.38 -11.55
CA GLU A 70 5.53 12.43 -10.36
C GLU A 70 5.15 11.31 -9.39
N PRO A 71 6.13 10.61 -8.79
CA PRO A 71 5.82 9.51 -7.89
C PRO A 71 4.99 9.95 -6.68
N GLN A 72 4.05 9.12 -6.24
CA GLN A 72 3.13 9.43 -5.13
C GLN A 72 3.14 8.35 -4.06
N HIS A 73 2.95 8.76 -2.81
CA HIS A 73 2.85 7.85 -1.66
C HIS A 73 1.57 8.18 -0.91
N GLN A 74 0.75 7.16 -0.65
CA GLN A 74 -0.43 7.23 0.20
C GLN A 74 -0.30 6.15 1.27
N GLU A 75 -0.65 6.49 2.50
CA GLU A 75 -0.41 5.62 3.65
C GLU A 75 -1.60 5.67 4.57
N LEU A 76 -2.05 4.49 4.99
CA LEU A 76 -3.13 4.35 5.96
C LEU A 76 -2.66 3.48 7.11
N LEU A 77 -2.85 3.96 8.34
CA LEU A 77 -2.73 3.12 9.52
C LEU A 77 -3.84 2.06 9.50
N ASP A 78 -3.62 0.90 10.11
CA ASP A 78 -4.61 -0.19 10.15
C ASP A 78 -6.01 0.29 10.61
N GLY A 79 -6.07 1.18 11.60
CA GLY A 79 -7.32 1.76 12.11
C GLY A 79 -8.05 2.68 11.11
N GLN A 80 -7.33 3.22 10.13
CA GLN A 80 -7.86 4.13 9.10
C GLN A 80 -8.33 3.39 7.84
N ILE A 81 -7.99 2.09 7.71
CA ILE A 81 -8.44 1.27 6.57
C ILE A 81 -9.93 0.93 6.75
N PRO A 82 -10.81 1.32 5.81
CA PRO A 82 -12.23 0.99 5.90
C PRO A 82 -12.46 -0.52 5.88
N ARG A 83 -13.39 -0.98 6.72
CA ARG A 83 -13.73 -2.40 6.86
C ARG A 83 -15.20 -2.63 6.56
N ALA A 84 -15.48 -3.50 5.60
CA ALA A 84 -16.82 -4.02 5.38
C ALA A 84 -17.05 -5.32 6.17
N ARG A 85 -18.31 -5.57 6.54
CA ARG A 85 -18.75 -6.76 7.26
C ARG A 85 -19.96 -7.36 6.53
N PRO A 86 -19.73 -8.20 5.51
CA PRO A 86 -20.82 -8.74 4.70
C PRO A 86 -21.73 -9.72 5.45
N GLN A 87 -21.17 -10.42 6.43
CA GLN A 87 -21.86 -11.38 7.28
C GLN A 87 -21.08 -11.57 8.58
N ASP A 88 -21.67 -12.25 9.56
CA ASP A 88 -21.05 -12.51 10.84
C ASP A 88 -19.71 -13.26 10.70
N GLY A 89 -18.71 -12.80 11.44
CA GLY A 89 -17.36 -13.35 11.42
C GLY A 89 -16.49 -12.96 10.20
N VAL A 90 -17.05 -12.30 9.17
CA VAL A 90 -16.27 -11.88 7.99
C VAL A 90 -15.92 -10.40 8.07
N VAL A 91 -14.64 -10.09 7.85
CA VAL A 91 -14.12 -8.71 7.78
C VAL A 91 -13.33 -8.53 6.50
N VAL A 92 -13.73 -7.55 5.69
CA VAL A 92 -13.06 -7.19 4.45
C VAL A 92 -12.38 -5.83 4.62
N LYS A 93 -11.05 -5.78 4.49
CA LYS A 93 -10.30 -4.52 4.40
C LYS A 93 -10.41 -3.98 2.97
N VAL A 94 -10.95 -2.78 2.80
CA VAL A 94 -11.08 -2.14 1.47
C VAL A 94 -9.83 -1.29 1.23
N ILE A 95 -8.93 -1.77 0.36
CA ILE A 95 -7.61 -1.15 0.12
C ILE A 95 -7.72 -0.07 -0.97
N PRO A 96 -7.88 -0.38 -2.28
CA PRO A 96 -8.50 0.55 -3.21
C PRO A 96 -9.96 0.14 -3.50
N GLY A 97 -10.75 1.06 -4.04
CA GLY A 97 -12.08 0.76 -4.56
C GLY A 97 -13.21 0.74 -3.52
N VAL A 98 -14.25 -0.03 -3.82
CA VAL A 98 -15.48 -0.14 -3.01
C VAL A 98 -15.83 -1.61 -2.82
N SER A 99 -16.22 -1.98 -1.61
CA SER A 99 -16.74 -3.32 -1.33
C SER A 99 -17.90 -3.23 -0.34
N HIS A 100 -19.03 -3.87 -0.66
CA HIS A 100 -20.22 -3.92 0.21
C HIS A 100 -20.67 -2.53 0.71
N GLY A 101 -20.66 -1.54 -0.19
CA GLY A 101 -21.03 -0.15 0.13
C GLY A 101 -19.97 0.65 0.89
N VAL A 102 -18.86 0.04 1.30
CA VAL A 102 -17.74 0.71 1.97
C VAL A 102 -16.68 1.10 0.95
N LYS A 103 -16.36 2.39 0.88
CA LYS A 103 -15.38 2.96 -0.06
C LYS A 103 -14.05 3.26 0.62
N SER A 104 -12.94 2.94 -0.04
CA SER A 104 -11.61 3.37 0.38
C SER A 104 -11.32 4.82 0.02
N GLN A 105 -10.48 5.47 0.83
CA GLN A 105 -9.93 6.79 0.57
C GLN A 105 -8.63 6.75 -0.26
N ILE A 106 -8.10 5.56 -0.58
CA ILE A 106 -6.97 5.43 -1.48
C ILE A 106 -7.38 5.88 -2.89
N TYR A 107 -6.67 6.87 -3.38
CA TYR A 107 -6.78 7.34 -4.75
C TYR A 107 -5.94 6.46 -5.68
N THR A 108 -6.51 6.13 -6.85
CA THR A 108 -5.86 5.27 -7.83
C THR A 108 -5.87 5.94 -9.21
N ASN A 109 -4.70 6.01 -9.86
CA ASN A 109 -4.55 6.51 -11.24
C ASN A 109 -5.01 5.47 -12.30
N THR A 110 -5.95 4.61 -11.93
CA THR A 110 -6.51 3.51 -12.73
C THR A 110 -8.01 3.50 -12.51
N ASP A 111 -8.79 3.74 -13.55
CA ASP A 111 -10.25 3.86 -13.44
C ASP A 111 -10.97 2.53 -13.14
N ASN A 112 -10.31 1.38 -13.32
CA ASN A 112 -10.89 0.04 -13.16
C ASN A 112 -10.16 -0.79 -12.11
N ILE A 113 -10.35 -0.46 -10.83
CA ILE A 113 -10.13 -1.43 -9.74
C ILE A 113 -11.49 -1.71 -9.12
N SER A 114 -12.21 -2.65 -9.73
CA SER A 114 -13.50 -3.20 -9.27
C SER A 114 -13.31 -4.57 -8.65
#